data_AF-A0A257GNX7-F1
#
_entry.id   AF-A0A257GNX7-F1
#
_cell.length_a   1.000
_cell.length_b   1.000
_cell.length_c   1.000
_cell.angle_alpha   90.00
_cell.angle_beta   90.00
_cell.angle_gamma   90.00
#
_symmetry.space_group_name_H-M   'P 1'
#
loop_
_entity.id
_entity.type
_entity.pdbx_description
1 polymer ?
#
loop_
_entity_poly.entity_id
_entity_poly.type
_entity_poly.pdbx_seq_one_letter_code
_entity_poly.pdbx_strand_id
1 'polypeptide(L)' 'MKARVTVMLKSGVLDVQGEAVRHALGTLGFAGVNGVRQGKVIELDLAETDKAAAETAVKAMCEKLLSNTVIESYRVELL' A
#
# COMPACT_ATOMS: atom_id res chain seq x y z
N MET A 1 -4.45 -11.46 16.21
CA MET A 1 -5.27 -11.04 15.06
C MET A 1 -4.35 -10.58 13.95
N LYS A 2 -4.72 -10.73 12.68
CA LYS A 2 -3.89 -10.22 11.58
C LYS A 2 -4.43 -8.90 11.06
N ALA A 3 -3.55 -8.05 10.56
CA ALA A 3 -3.93 -6.86 9.82
C ALA A 3 -3.10 -6.74 8.55
N ARG A 4 -3.73 -6.28 7.48
CA ARG A 4 -3.07 -5.93 6.23
C ARG A 4 -3.24 -4.44 5.99
N VAL A 5 -2.13 -3.77 5.73
CA VAL A 5 -2.08 -2.37 5.34
C VAL A 5 -1.59 -2.28 3.91
N THR A 6 -2.41 -1.74 3.03
CA THR A 6 -2.04 -1.44 1.64
C THR A 6 -1.74 0.04 1.52
N VAL A 7 -0.52 0.39 1.12
CA VAL A 7 -0.05 1.77 0.96
C VAL A 7 0.22 2.04 -0.53
N MET A 8 -0.37 3.09 -1.07
CA MET A 8 -0.24 3.50 -2.48
C MET A 8 0.13 4.99 -2.55
N LEU A 9 0.87 5.43 -3.58
CA LEU A 9 1.01 6.88 -3.81
C LEU A 9 -0.36 7.48 -4.15
N LYS A 10 -0.60 8.71 -3.69
CA LYS A 10 -1.82 9.46 -4.00
C LYS A 10 -1.94 9.73 -5.50
N SER A 11 -3.18 9.91 -5.96
CA SER A 11 -3.45 10.39 -7.31
C SER A 11 -2.73 11.71 -7.58
N GLY A 12 -2.04 11.80 -8.72
CA GLY A 12 -1.22 12.96 -9.09
C GLY A 12 0.24 12.89 -8.64
N VAL A 13 0.62 11.94 -7.79
CA VAL A 13 2.03 11.68 -7.46
C VAL A 13 2.62 10.71 -8.49
N LEU A 14 3.71 11.14 -9.12
CA LEU A 14 4.43 10.35 -10.12
C LEU A 14 5.02 9.08 -9.48
N ASP A 15 4.71 7.94 -10.08
CA ASP A 15 5.20 6.63 -9.68
C ASP A 15 6.30 6.16 -10.64
N VAL A 16 7.54 6.55 -10.38
CA VAL A 16 8.70 6.21 -11.23
C VAL A 16 8.92 4.70 -11.29
N GLN A 17 8.62 3.97 -10.20
CA GLN A 17 8.83 2.53 -10.16
C GLN A 17 7.74 1.79 -10.94
N GLY A 18 6.47 2.21 -10.78
CA GLY A 18 5.37 1.70 -11.60
C GLY A 18 5.61 1.90 -13.09
N GLU A 19 6.11 3.08 -13.48
CA GLU A 19 6.47 3.37 -14.87
C GLU A 19 7.56 2.43 -15.42
N ALA A 20 8.61 2.19 -14.63
CA ALA A 20 9.67 1.25 -15.00
C ALA A 20 9.14 -0.18 -15.20
N VAL A 21 8.24 -0.63 -14.31
CA VAL A 21 7.58 -1.93 -14.43
C VAL A 21 6.71 -2.01 -15.68
N ARG A 22 5.91 -0.96 -15.98
CA ARG A 22 5.10 -0.92 -17.21
C ARG A 22 5.98 -1.07 -18.46
N HIS A 23 7.09 -0.34 -18.53
CA HIS A 23 8.03 -0.47 -19.64
C HIS A 23 8.60 -1.88 -19.76
N ALA A 24 9.04 -2.48 -18.65
CA ALA A 24 9.55 -3.85 -18.65
C ALA A 24 8.50 -4.87 -19.11
N LEU A 25 7.23 -4.71 -18.71
CA LEU A 25 6.14 -5.56 -19.20
C LEU A 25 5.95 -5.42 -20.71
N GLY A 26 6.05 -4.21 -21.25
CA GLY A 26 5.99 -3.95 -22.68
C GLY A 26 7.11 -4.67 -23.46
N THR A 27 8.35 -4.62 -22.97
CA THR A 27 9.48 -5.31 -23.62
C THR A 27 9.35 -6.84 -23.58
N LEU A 28 8.63 -7.38 -22.60
CA LEU A 28 8.31 -8.81 -22.50
C LEU A 28 7.09 -9.23 -23.34
N GLY A 29 6.48 -8.32 -24.09
CA GLY A 29 5.36 -8.62 -25.00
C GLY A 29 3.96 -8.37 -24.41
N PHE A 30 3.85 -7.85 -23.18
CA PHE A 30 2.56 -7.55 -22.54
C PHE A 30 2.06 -6.14 -22.90
N ALA A 31 1.90 -5.86 -24.20
CA ALA A 31 1.55 -4.52 -24.70
C ALA A 31 0.15 -4.01 -24.26
N GLY A 32 -0.72 -4.87 -23.72
CA GLY A 32 -2.03 -4.48 -23.20
C GLY A 32 -2.01 -3.79 -21.83
N VAL A 33 -0.85 -3.69 -21.17
CA VAL A 33 -0.72 -3.04 -19.86
C VAL A 33 -0.55 -1.53 -20.03
N ASN A 34 -1.66 -0.80 -19.90
CA ASN A 34 -1.68 0.66 -20.11
C ASN A 34 -1.11 1.48 -18.95
N GLY A 35 -0.99 0.89 -17.76
CA GLY A 35 -0.49 1.58 -16.58
C GLY A 35 -0.22 0.62 -15.45
N VAL A 36 0.80 0.95 -14.66
CA VAL A 36 1.16 0.20 -13.46
C VAL A 36 1.30 1.20 -12.32
N ARG A 37 0.72 0.86 -11.18
CA ARG A 37 0.95 1.54 -9.92
C ARG A 37 1.55 0.56 -8.94
N GLN A 38 2.68 0.93 -8.37
CA GLN A 38 3.33 0.20 -7.31
C GLN A 38 2.93 0.79 -5.95
N GLY A 39 2.87 -0.09 -4.96
CA GLY A 39 2.69 0.26 -3.57
C GLY A 39 3.30 -0.80 -2.66
N LYS A 40 2.96 -0.72 -1.38
CA LYS A 40 3.42 -1.65 -0.34
C LYS A 40 2.21 -2.38 0.24
N VAL A 41 2.37 -3.66 0.52
CA VAL A 41 1.45 -4.43 1.37
C VAL A 41 2.24 -4.81 2.61
N ILE A 42 1.72 -4.45 3.78
CA ILE A 42 2.35 -4.67 5.07
C ILE A 42 1.41 -5.54 5.88
N GLU A 43 1.85 -6.75 6.24
CA GLU A 43 1.09 -7.64 7.11
C GLU A 43 1.63 -7.55 8.54
N LEU A 44 0.71 -7.42 9.48
CA LEU A 44 0.98 -7.29 10.91
C LEU A 44 0.32 -8.46 11.63
N ASP A 45 1.07 -9.08 12.53
CA ASP A 45 0.53 -9.99 13.54
C ASP A 45 0.36 -9.21 14.85
N LEU A 46 -0.88 -9.07 15.30
CA LEU A 46 -1.27 -8.26 16.44
C LEU A 46 -1.61 -9.17 17.62
N ALA A 47 -1.01 -8.89 18.77
CA ALA A 47 -1.43 -9.51 20.04
C ALA A 47 -2.82 -9.02 20.50
N GLU A 48 -3.25 -7.84 20.04
CA GLU A 48 -4.58 -7.29 20.31
C GLU A 48 -5.67 -8.20 19.72
N THR A 49 -6.74 -8.37 20.50
CA THR A 49 -7.89 -9.21 20.15
C THR A 49 -9.17 -8.41 19.97
N ASP A 50 -9.26 -7.21 20.53
CA ASP A 50 -10.37 -6.30 20.27
C ASP A 50 -10.21 -5.62 18.90
N LYS A 51 -11.25 -5.73 18.07
CA LYS A 51 -11.21 -5.26 16.69
C LYS A 51 -11.09 -3.74 16.60
N ALA A 52 -11.79 -2.99 17.46
CA ALA A 52 -11.79 -1.53 17.43
C ALA A 52 -10.47 -0.94 17.94
N ALA A 53 -9.91 -1.54 19.00
CA ALA A 53 -8.61 -1.20 19.53
C ALA A 53 -7.50 -1.46 18.52
N ALA A 54 -7.54 -2.62 17.85
CA ALA A 54 -6.58 -2.96 16.80
C ALA A 54 -6.67 -2.03 15.60
N GLU A 55 -7.87 -1.72 15.12
CA GLU A 55 -8.04 -0.78 14.01
C GLU A 55 -7.46 0.60 14.36
N THR A 56 -7.72 1.08 15.58
CA THR A 56 -7.18 2.35 16.07
C THR A 56 -5.65 2.32 16.15
N ALA A 57 -5.09 1.23 16.69
CA ALA A 57 -3.64 1.06 16.80
C ALA A 57 -2.97 1.01 15.41
N VAL A 58 -3.51 0.26 14.46
CA VAL A 58 -2.96 0.15 13.11
C VAL A 58 -3.05 1.47 12.35
N LYS A 59 -4.16 2.23 12.48
CA LYS A 59 -4.26 3.58 11.91
C LYS A 59 -3.17 4.50 12.46
N ALA A 60 -2.95 4.49 13.78
CA ALA A 60 -1.88 5.27 14.40
C ALA A 60 -0.48 4.85 13.91
N MET A 61 -0.24 3.55 13.69
CA MET A 61 1.01 3.06 13.08
C MET A 61 1.17 3.60 11.64
N CYS A 62 0.09 3.64 10.86
CA CYS A 62 0.11 4.17 9.50
C CYS A 62 0.48 5.65 9.45
N GLU A 63 -0.11 6.46 10.34
CA GLU A 63 0.14 7.90 10.41
C GLU A 63 1.54 8.24 10.92
N LYS A 64 2.08 7.43 11.82
CA LYS A 64 3.40 7.68 12.44
C LYS A 64 4.56 7.12 11.66
N LEU A 65 4.36 6.03 10.91
CA LEU A 65 5.49 5.29 10.33
C LEU A 65 5.17 4.63 8.99
N LEU A 66 4.08 3.86 8.89
CA LEU A 66 3.93 2.95 7.75
C LEU A 66 3.62 3.65 6.43
N SER A 67 3.13 4.89 6.47
CA SER A 67 2.81 5.69 5.29
C SER A 67 3.32 7.12 5.43
N ASN A 68 3.90 7.65 4.36
CA ASN A 68 4.16 9.08 4.23
C ASN A 68 2.85 9.78 3.81
N THR A 69 2.08 10.25 4.79
CA THR A 69 0.74 10.82 4.58
C THR A 69 0.69 12.06 3.68
N VAL A 70 1.83 12.66 3.35
CA VAL A 70 1.91 13.76 2.37
C VAL A 70 1.64 13.23 0.96
N ILE A 71 2.33 12.16 0.56
CA ILE A 71 2.36 11.65 -0.82
C ILE A 71 1.73 10.26 -1.00
N GLU A 72 1.47 9.54 0.08
CA GLU A 72 0.87 8.20 0.10
C GLU A 72 -0.52 8.23 0.77
N SER A 73 -1.37 7.29 0.37
CA SER A 73 -2.61 6.92 1.06
C SER A 73 -2.53 5.45 1.46
N TYR A 74 -3.28 5.08 2.49
CA TYR A 74 -3.30 3.71 2.99
C TYR A 74 -4.72 3.19 3.19
N ARG A 75 -4.87 1.87 3.16
CA ARG A 75 -6.08 1.13 3.53
C ARG A 75 -5.71 0.07 4.54
N VAL A 76 -6.49 -0.03 5.61
CA VAL A 76 -6.35 -1.06 6.64
C VAL A 76 -7.46 -2.10 6.47
N GLU A 77 -7.08 -3.36 6.54
CA GLU A 77 -7.96 -4.53 6.57
C GLU A 77 -7.57 -5.40 7.76
N LEU A 78 -8.50 -5.71 8.66
CA LEU A 78 -8.29 -6.68 9.73
C LEU A 78 -8.73 -8.06 9.23
N LEU A 79 -7.86 -9.06 9.42
CA LEU A 79 -7.96 -10.43 8.91
C LEU A 79 -8.22 -11.44 10.05
#